data_AF-A0A6I2VG87-F1
#
_entry.id   AF-A0A6I2VG87-F1
#
_cell.length_a   1.000
_cell.length_b   1.000
_cell.length_c   1.000
_cell.angle_alpha   90.00
_cell.angle_beta   90.00
_cell.angle_gamma   90.00
#
_symmetry.space_group_name_H-M   'P 1'
#
loop_
_entity.id
_entity.type
_entity.pdbx_description
1 polymer ?
#
loop_
_entity_poly.entity_id
_entity_poly.type
_entity_poly.pdbx_seq_one_letter_code
_entity_poly.pdbx_strand_id
1 'polypeptide(L)'
;GGRTRLLDGAQPLGRVLKGQGNDGSSGYEGCRAGTVIGTYLHGPLLPANSWFADWLISSALGDDLELSPLDDSLELEAHAAACRAAGIAGS
;
A
#
# COMPACT_ATOMS: atom_id res chain seq x y z
N GLY A 1 6.06 -5.12 -17.98
CA GLY A 1 5.19 -5.58 -16.89
C GLY A 1 5.89 -6.70 -16.17
N GLY A 2 6.28 -6.48 -14.91
CA GLY A 2 6.79 -7.55 -14.06
C GLY A 2 5.65 -8.48 -13.67
N ARG A 3 5.96 -9.76 -13.42
CA ARG A 3 5.02 -10.73 -12.87
C ARG A 3 5.65 -11.30 -11.61
N THR A 4 4.97 -11.16 -10.47
CA THR A 4 5.44 -11.76 -9.21
C THR A 4 4.63 -13.02 -8.94
N ARG A 5 5.32 -14.16 -8.84
CA ARG A 5 4.80 -15.34 -8.15
C ARG A 5 5.35 -15.32 -6.73
N LEU A 6 4.47 -15.43 -5.75
CA LEU A 6 4.88 -15.61 -4.36
C LEU A 6 5.63 -16.95 -4.24
N LEU A 7 6.81 -16.91 -3.64
CA LEU A 7 7.53 -18.12 -3.22
C LEU A 7 6.92 -18.64 -1.91
N ASP A 8 7.13 -19.92 -1.60
CA ASP A 8 6.60 -20.52 -0.37
C ASP A 8 6.99 -19.71 0.88
N GLY A 9 5.98 -19.37 1.69
CA GLY A 9 6.13 -18.55 2.90
C GLY A 9 5.96 -17.04 2.71
N ALA A 10 5.91 -16.54 1.47
CA ALA A 10 5.57 -15.14 1.21
C ALA A 10 4.04 -14.94 1.20
N GLN A 11 3.59 -13.84 1.80
CA GLN A 11 2.17 -13.46 1.81
C GLN A 11 1.90 -12.33 0.81
N PRO A 12 0.71 -12.24 0.22
CA PRO A 12 0.33 -11.06 -0.56
C PRO A 12 0.27 -9.82 0.33
N LEU A 13 0.59 -8.64 -0.23
CA LEU A 13 0.48 -7.37 0.50
C LEU A 13 -0.99 -6.98 0.70
N GLY A 14 -1.84 -7.30 -0.27
CA GLY A 14 -3.28 -7.07 -0.17
C GLY A 14 -4.07 -7.70 -1.30
N ARG A 15 -5.40 -7.53 -1.23
CA ARG A 15 -6.34 -7.94 -2.27
C ARG A 15 -6.56 -6.79 -3.25
N VAL A 16 -6.60 -7.10 -4.54
CA VAL A 16 -6.90 -6.13 -5.59
C VAL A 16 -8.40 -5.83 -5.59
N LEU A 17 -8.76 -4.55 -5.44
CA LEU A 17 -10.14 -4.07 -5.64
C LEU A 17 -10.37 -3.56 -7.07
N LYS A 18 -9.34 -2.99 -7.71
CA LYS A 18 -9.34 -2.51 -9.10
C LYS A 18 -7.92 -2.57 -9.66
N GLY A 19 -7.74 -3.05 -10.90
CA GLY A 19 -6.44 -3.21 -11.55
C GLY A 19 -6.02 -4.67 -11.73
N GLN A 20 -4.77 -4.91 -12.12
CA GLN A 20 -4.27 -6.24 -12.50
C GLN A 20 -3.56 -6.98 -11.34
N GLY A 21 -3.08 -6.29 -10.31
CA GLY A 21 -2.28 -6.92 -9.26
C GLY A 21 -0.99 -7.57 -9.77
N ASN A 22 -0.51 -8.60 -9.06
CA ASN A 22 0.75 -9.30 -9.34
C ASN A 22 0.81 -9.98 -10.71
N ASP A 23 -0.31 -10.49 -11.22
CA ASP A 23 -0.34 -11.33 -12.44
C ASP A 23 -1.60 -11.18 -13.31
N GLY A 24 -2.58 -10.38 -12.91
CA GLY A 24 -3.84 -10.18 -13.65
C GLY A 24 -4.94 -11.22 -13.38
N SER A 25 -4.69 -12.23 -12.54
CA SER A 25 -5.58 -13.38 -12.36
C SER A 25 -5.74 -13.86 -10.92
N SER A 26 -4.72 -13.70 -10.06
CA SER A 26 -4.74 -14.14 -8.67
C SER A 26 -5.59 -13.25 -7.77
N GLY A 27 -5.87 -12.02 -8.19
CA GLY A 27 -6.63 -11.04 -7.38
C GLY A 27 -5.84 -10.47 -6.20
N TYR A 28 -4.52 -10.70 -6.16
CA TYR A 28 -3.63 -10.21 -5.10
C TYR A 28 -2.56 -9.29 -5.65
N GLU A 29 -2.10 -8.38 -4.80
CA GLU A 29 -1.07 -7.40 -5.11
C GLU A 29 0.08 -7.49 -4.11
N GLY A 30 1.30 -7.31 -4.64
CA GLY A 30 2.54 -7.27 -3.89
C GLY A 30 2.91 -8.58 -3.21
N CYS A 31 4.00 -8.52 -2.43
CA CYS A 31 4.50 -9.59 -1.58
C CYS A 31 5.03 -9.02 -0.27
N ARG A 32 4.91 -9.80 0.80
CA ARG A 32 5.49 -9.56 2.12
C ARG A 32 6.20 -10.83 2.59
N ALA A 33 7.47 -10.68 2.97
CA ALA A 33 8.26 -11.73 3.62
C ALA A 33 9.01 -11.12 4.80
N GLY A 34 8.49 -11.30 6.01
CA GLY A 34 8.97 -10.56 7.18
C GLY A 34 8.79 -9.06 7.00
N THR A 35 9.89 -8.30 7.11
CA THR A 35 9.93 -6.84 6.90
C THR A 35 10.18 -6.45 5.44
N VAL A 36 10.36 -7.41 4.53
CA VAL A 36 10.58 -7.14 3.10
C VAL A 36 9.25 -7.05 2.38
N ILE A 37 9.08 -5.98 1.60
CA ILE A 37 7.86 -5.72 0.82
C ILE A 37 8.21 -5.43 -0.63
N GLY A 38 7.50 -6.09 -1.55
CA GLY A 38 7.47 -5.76 -2.97
C GLY A 38 6.06 -5.39 -3.41
N THR A 39 5.90 -4.38 -4.25
CA THR A 39 4.60 -3.94 -4.76
C THR A 39 4.74 -3.32 -6.15
N TYR A 40 3.73 -3.51 -7.00
CA TYR A 40 3.60 -2.90 -8.33
C TYR A 40 2.76 -1.61 -8.29
N LEU A 41 2.34 -1.14 -7.12
CA LEU A 41 1.67 0.14 -6.98
C LEU A 41 2.57 1.27 -7.49
N HIS A 42 2.15 1.87 -8.59
CA HIS A 42 2.81 3.03 -9.19
C HIS A 42 2.08 4.31 -8.76
N GLY A 43 2.80 5.21 -8.09
CA GLY A 43 2.28 6.45 -7.53
C GLY A 43 3.01 6.81 -6.23
N PRO A 44 2.68 7.96 -5.60
CA PRO A 44 3.20 8.29 -4.27
C PRO A 44 2.57 7.36 -3.24
N LEU A 45 3.05 6.11 -3.16
CA LEU A 45 2.47 5.06 -2.32
C LEU A 45 2.43 5.48 -0.85
N LEU A 46 3.51 6.05 -0.32
CA LEU A 46 3.58 6.46 1.08
C LEU A 46 2.74 7.72 1.36
N PRO A 47 2.87 8.83 0.59
CA PRO A 47 2.04 10.01 0.82
C PRO A 47 0.54 9.80 0.57
N ALA A 48 0.15 8.90 -0.33
CA ALA A 48 -1.26 8.61 -0.57
C ALA A 48 -1.87 7.60 0.41
N ASN A 49 -1.05 6.98 1.27
CA ASN A 49 -1.46 5.95 2.24
C ASN A 49 -0.65 6.14 3.54
N SER A 50 -0.94 7.21 4.30
CA SER A 50 -0.26 7.55 5.56
C SER A 50 -0.22 6.35 6.53
N TRP A 51 -1.33 5.65 6.71
CA TRP A 51 -1.41 4.44 7.54
C TRP A 51 -0.38 3.35 7.17
N PHE A 52 -0.04 3.22 5.88
CA PHE A 52 0.92 2.22 5.41
C PHE A 52 2.35 2.68 5.64
N ALA A 53 2.59 4.00 5.50
CA ALA A 53 3.86 4.60 5.87
C ALA A 53 4.12 4.46 7.37
N ASP A 54 3.11 4.73 8.21
CA ASP A 54 3.20 4.56 9.67
C ASP A 54 3.48 3.10 10.03
N TRP A 55 2.73 2.16 9.45
CA TRP A 55 2.97 0.74 9.69
C TRP A 55 4.38 0.29 9.26
N LEU A 56 4.92 0.83 8.16
CA LEU A 56 6.30 0.57 7.73
C LEU A 56 7.32 1.12 8.74
N ILE A 57 7.10 2.35 9.23
CA ILE A 57 7.97 2.99 10.22
C ILE A 57 7.93 2.20 11.54
N SER A 58 6.74 1.85 12.04
CA SER A 58 6.59 1.00 13.23
C SER A 58 7.26 -0.36 13.04
N SER A 59 7.07 -1.01 11.89
CA SER A 59 7.71 -2.30 11.59
C SER A 59 9.24 -2.22 11.55
N ALA A 60 9.81 -1.06 11.20
CA ALA A 60 11.25 -0.83 11.18
C ALA A 60 11.82 -0.47 12.57
N LEU A 61 11.02 0.21 13.41
CA LEU A 61 11.43 0.64 14.76
C LEU A 61 11.19 -0.43 15.83
N GLY A 62 10.30 -1.40 15.60
CA GLY A 62 9.88 -2.40 16.56
C GLY A 62 8.71 -1.92 17.44
N ASP A 63 7.96 -2.87 18.01
CA ASP A 63 6.64 -2.65 18.66
C ASP A 63 6.63 -1.74 19.91
N ASP A 64 7.78 -1.21 20.36
CA ASP A 64 7.92 -0.46 21.61
C ASP A 64 7.80 1.08 21.47
N LEU A 65 7.49 1.60 20.27
CA LEU A 65 7.36 3.03 20.01
C LEU A 65 5.92 3.38 19.61
N GLU A 66 5.16 3.96 20.54
CA GLU A 66 3.93 4.69 20.21
C GLU A 66 4.31 5.94 19.40
N LEU A 67 4.00 5.92 18.10
CA LEU A 67 4.17 7.08 17.23
C LEU A 67 3.01 8.04 17.46
N SER A 68 3.31 9.28 17.83
CA SER A 68 2.31 10.34 17.91
C SER A 68 1.70 10.59 16.53
N PRO A 69 0.36 10.71 16.42
CA PRO A 69 -0.28 11.03 15.15
C PRO A 69 0.27 12.34 14.56
N LEU A 70 0.60 12.32 13.27
CA LEU A 70 0.95 13.51 12.50
C LEU A 70 -0.31 14.13 11.88
N ASP A 71 -0.18 15.38 11.41
CA ASP A 71 -1.26 16.02 10.66
C ASP A 71 -1.30 15.46 9.23
N ASP A 72 -2.33 14.65 8.94
CA ASP A 72 -2.55 14.00 7.65
C ASP A 72 -3.33 14.87 6.65
N SER A 73 -3.49 16.18 6.91
CA SER A 73 -4.32 17.07 6.08
C SER A 73 -3.91 17.11 4.61
N LEU A 74 -2.60 17.14 4.31
CA LEU A 74 -2.07 17.17 2.94
C LEU A 74 -2.25 15.84 2.22
N GLU A 75 -2.05 14.73 2.92
CA GLU A 75 -2.21 13.36 2.43
C GLU A 75 -3.67 13.09 2.08
N LEU A 76 -4.60 13.53 2.93
CA LEU A 76 -6.04 13.46 2.68
C LEU A 76 -6.45 14.28 1.45
N GLU A 77 -5.89 15.49 1.29
CA GLU A 77 -6.13 16.31 0.10
C GLU A 77 -5.59 15.67 -1.18
N ALA A 78 -4.38 15.10 -1.12
CA ALA A 78 -3.75 14.37 -2.22
C ALA A 78 -4.56 13.12 -2.61
N HIS A 79 -5.02 12.36 -1.61
CA HIS A 79 -5.90 11.21 -1.81
C HIS A 79 -7.22 11.62 -2.47
N ALA A 80 -7.87 12.67 -1.96
CA ALA A 80 -9.10 13.18 -2.54
C ALA A 80 -8.89 13.69 -3.97
N ALA A 81 -7.75 14.32 -4.27
CA ALA A 81 -7.39 14.73 -5.62
C ALA A 81 -7.21 13.54 -6.57
N ALA A 82 -6.55 12.47 -6.10
CA ALA A 82 -6.39 11.23 -6.87
C ALA A 82 -7.73 10.54 -7.15
N CYS A 83 -8.63 10.45 -6.15
CA CYS A 83 -9.98 9.92 -6.35
C CYS A 83 -10.78 10.73 -7.37
N ARG A 84 -10.71 12.07 -7.30
CA ARG A 84 -11.34 12.97 -8.30
C ARG A 84 -10.79 12.71 -9.70
N ALA A 85 -9.48 12.63 -9.86
CA ALA A 85 -8.83 12.35 -11.15
C ALA A 85 -9.19 10.95 -11.70
N ALA A 86 -9.42 9.98 -10.83
CA ALA A 86 -9.81 8.61 -11.21
C ALA A 86 -11.32 8.44 -11.49
N GLY A 87 -12.13 9.50 -11.34
CA GLY A 87 -13.58 9.46 -11.53
C GLY A 87 -14.34 8.65 -10.48
N ILE A 88 -13.73 8.41 -9.32
CA ILE A 88 -14.33 7.68 -8.20
C ILE A 88 -14.94 8.74 -7.28
N ALA A 89 -16.20 9.09 -7.51
CA ALA A 89 -16.96 9.92 -6.57
C ALA A 89 -17.37 9.04 -5.39
N GLY A 90 -16.92 9.40 -4.18
CA GLY A 90 -17.17 8.66 -2.95
C GLY A 90 -18.66 8.44 -2.68
N SER A 91 -18.99 7.22 -2.23
CA SER A 91 -20.25 6.84 -1.60
C SER A 91 -20.36 7.36 -0.18
#